data_AF-A0A2K3KAW1-F1
#
_entry.id   AF-A0A2K3KAW1-F1
#
_cell.length_a   1.000
_cell.length_b   1.000
_cell.length_c   1.000
_cell.angle_alpha   90.00
_cell.angle_beta   90.00
_cell.angle_gamma   90.00
#
_symmetry.space_group_name_H-M   'P 1'
#
loop_
_entity.id
_entity.type
_entity.pdbx_description
1 polymer ?
#
loop_
_entity_poly.entity_id
_entity_poly.type
_entity_poly.pdbx_seq_one_letter_code
_entity_poly.pdbx_strand_id
1 'polypeptide(L)' 'MAQQVRNKQVILRDYVSGFPKESDMIITDSTITLKLPESSNDVLLKNLYLACDPYMRNLMNKPQGIPNPLSYTPQSVS' A
#
# COMPACT_ATOMS: atom_id res chain seq x y z
N MET A 1 16.94 -12.17 -18.70
CA MET A 1 16.67 -11.97 -17.25
C MET A 1 15.72 -10.79 -17.12
N ALA A 2 14.76 -10.85 -16.19
CA ALA A 2 13.83 -9.72 -16.02
C ALA A 2 14.53 -8.55 -15.32
N GLN A 3 14.24 -7.33 -15.77
CA GLN A 3 14.86 -6.12 -15.22
C GLN A 3 14.36 -5.86 -13.79
N GLN A 4 15.28 -5.57 -12.87
CA GLN A 4 14.93 -5.11 -11.52
C GLN A 4 15.17 -3.61 -11.38
N VAL A 5 14.24 -2.93 -10.74
CA VAL A 5 14.30 -1.48 -10.51
C VAL A 5 13.89 -1.15 -9.07
N ARG A 6 14.33 0.01 -8.59
CA ARG A 6 13.91 0.55 -7.29
C ARG A 6 12.41 0.91 -7.31
N ASN A 7 11.69 0.52 -6.26
CA ASN A 7 10.28 0.82 -6.04
C ASN A 7 10.12 1.49 -4.67
N LYS A 8 9.88 2.80 -4.65
CA LYS A 8 9.67 3.53 -3.39
C LYS A 8 8.22 3.37 -2.94
N GLN A 9 8.01 3.02 -1.67
CA GLN A 9 6.68 2.74 -1.12
C GLN A 9 6.40 3.64 0.09
N VAL A 10 5.13 3.99 0.28
CA VAL A 10 4.60 4.62 1.50
C VAL A 10 3.70 3.59 2.18
N ILE A 11 4.10 3.17 3.38
CA ILE A 11 3.48 2.04 4.10
C ILE A 11 2.81 2.56 5.35
N LEU A 12 1.62 2.04 5.66
CA LEU A 12 0.96 2.26 6.94
C LEU A 12 1.72 1.51 8.04
N ARG A 13 2.32 2.22 9.01
CA ARG A 13 3.10 1.59 10.08
C ARG A 13 2.24 0.72 11.00
N ASP A 14 1.18 1.31 11.51
CA ASP A 14 0.25 0.73 12.48
C ASP A 14 -1.15 1.27 12.21
N TYR A 15 -2.17 0.65 12.79
CA TYR A 15 -3.52 1.22 12.79
C TYR A 15 -3.54 2.58 13.48
N VAL A 16 -4.31 3.52 12.92
CA VAL A 16 -4.40 4.90 13.40
C VAL A 16 -5.62 5.09 14.29
N SER A 17 -5.42 5.67 15.48
CA SER A 17 -6.48 6.20 16.34
C SER A 17 -6.49 7.73 16.31
N GLY A 18 -7.67 8.35 16.25
CA GLY A 18 -7.79 9.82 16.18
C GLY A 18 -7.35 10.41 14.84
N PHE A 19 -6.65 11.54 14.85
CA PHE A 19 -6.16 12.18 13.62
C PHE A 19 -4.85 11.54 13.13
N PRO A 20 -4.71 11.28 11.81
CA PRO A 20 -3.49 10.69 11.26
C PRO A 20 -2.33 11.67 11.33
N LYS A 21 -1.12 11.14 11.51
CA LYS A 21 0.12 11.90 11.53
C LYS A 21 1.06 11.37 10.44
N GLU A 22 2.00 12.21 10.00
CA GLU A 22 3.05 11.77 9.07
C GLU A 22 3.83 10.57 9.62
N SER A 23 4.06 10.53 10.92
CA SER A 23 4.74 9.42 11.60
C SER A 23 4.02 8.08 11.51
N ASP A 24 2.73 8.06 11.13
CA ASP A 24 1.97 6.81 10.95
C ASP A 24 2.25 6.16 9.60
N MET A 25 2.99 6.85 8.72
CA MET A 25 3.44 6.36 7.43
C MET A 25 4.97 6.19 7.42
N ILE A 26 5.44 5.15 6.75
CA ILE A 26 6.87 4.88 6.53
C ILE A 26 7.18 4.97 5.05
N ILE A 27 8.18 5.76 4.70
CA ILE A 27 8.75 5.77 3.35
C ILE A 27 9.90 4.77 3.31
N THR A 28 9.81 3.78 2.44
CA THR A 28 10.84 2.77 2.26
C THR A 28 11.19 2.59 0.78
N ASP A 29 12.38 2.06 0.53
CA ASP A 29 12.83 1.67 -0.80
C ASP A 29 12.81 0.13 -0.89
N SER A 30 12.10 -0.41 -1.88
CA SER A 30 12.12 -1.83 -2.23
C SER A 30 12.60 -2.01 -3.68
N THR A 31 12.63 -3.26 -4.14
CA THR A 31 13.02 -3.61 -5.52
C THR A 31 11.88 -4.40 -6.14
N ILE A 32 11.50 -4.05 -7.37
CA ILE A 32 10.49 -4.77 -8.14
C ILE A 32 11.09 -5.32 -9.42
N THR A 33 10.65 -6.51 -9.82
CA THR A 33 11.01 -7.14 -11.09
C THR A 33 9.96 -6.75 -12.15
N LEU A 34 10.39 -6.19 -13.28
CA LEU A 34 9.53 -5.75 -14.38
C LEU A 34 9.08 -6.91 -15.28
N LYS A 35 8.59 -8.00 -14.67
CA LYS A 35 8.02 -9.16 -15.36
C LYS A 35 6.96 -9.79 -14.45
N LEU A 36 5.79 -10.07 -15.02
CA LEU A 36 4.72 -10.82 -14.35
C LEU A 36 4.99 -12.34 -14.40
N PRO A 37 4.44 -13.13 -13.45
CA PRO A 37 4.42 -14.58 -13.56
C PRO A 37 3.74 -15.04 -14.86
N GLU A 38 4.23 -16.11 -15.49
CA GLU A 38 3.82 -16.51 -16.85
C GLU A 38 2.35 -16.95 -16.96
N SER A 39 1.70 -17.25 -15.84
CA SER A 39 0.29 -17.63 -15.75
C SER A 39 -0.57 -16.61 -15.00
N SER A 40 -0.07 -15.38 -14.81
CA SER A 40 -0.81 -14.33 -14.11
C SER A 40 -1.70 -13.54 -15.10
N ASN A 41 -2.92 -13.22 -14.65
CA ASN A 41 -3.83 -12.30 -15.34
C ASN A 41 -3.69 -10.85 -14.80
N ASP A 42 -2.62 -10.56 -14.06
CA ASP A 42 -2.41 -9.26 -13.43
C ASP A 42 -1.84 -8.23 -14.41
N VAL A 43 -1.78 -6.97 -13.98
CA VAL A 43 -1.15 -5.89 -14.74
C VAL A 43 -0.10 -5.22 -13.87
N LEU A 44 1.13 -5.13 -14.39
CA LEU A 44 2.20 -4.35 -13.76
C LEU A 44 2.11 -2.89 -14.22
N LEU A 45 1.98 -1.97 -13.26
CA LEU A 45 1.80 -0.55 -13.52
C LEU A 45 2.97 0.28 -13.01
N LYS A 46 3.20 1.40 -13.70
CA LYS A 46 3.98 2.53 -13.17
C LYS A 46 3.00 3.61 -12.73
N ASN A 47 2.81 3.76 -11.43
CA ASN A 47 1.90 4.77 -10.89
C ASN A 47 2.40 6.18 -11.21
N LEU A 48 1.55 7.00 -11.83
CA LEU A 48 1.88 8.37 -12.25
C LEU A 48 1.32 9.43 -11.29
N TYR A 49 0.12 9.20 -10.78
CA TYR A 49 -0.59 10.09 -9.89
C TYR A 49 -1.32 9.28 -8.81
N LEU A 50 -1.51 9.88 -7.64
CA LEU A 50 -2.26 9.32 -6.52
C LEU A 50 -3.28 10.35 -6.05
N ALA A 51 -4.48 9.89 -5.69
CA ALA A 51 -5.50 10.72 -5.06
C ALA A 51 -5.39 10.64 -3.53
N CYS A 52 -5.74 11.73 -2.85
CA CYS A 52 -5.86 11.79 -1.40
C CYS A 52 -7.32 12.06 -1.03
N ASP A 53 -8.12 11.00 -0.93
CA ASP A 53 -9.55 11.12 -0.64
C ASP A 53 -9.82 11.03 0.87
N PRO A 54 -10.70 11.87 1.44
CA PRO A 54 -10.99 11.86 2.88
C PRO A 54 -11.41 10.49 3.42
N TYR A 55 -12.07 9.66 2.60
CA TYR A 55 -12.51 8.32 3.01
C TYR A 55 -11.34 7.39 3.37
N MET A 56 -10.14 7.60 2.81
CA MET A 56 -8.96 6.75 3.07
C MET A 56 -8.60 6.72 4.56
N ARG A 57 -8.90 7.79 5.31
CA ARG A 57 -8.69 7.80 6.77
C ARG A 57 -9.46 6.67 7.45
N ASN A 58 -10.69 6.38 7.04
CA ASN A 58 -11.49 5.33 7.69
C ASN A 58 -10.88 3.94 7.53
N LEU A 59 -10.13 3.71 6.45
CA LEU A 59 -9.46 2.43 6.16
C LEU A 59 -8.22 2.20 7.03
N MET A 60 -7.68 3.24 7.67
CA MET A 60 -6.51 3.15 8.57
C MET A 60 -6.88 2.71 10.00
N ASN A 61 -8.17 2.62 10.33
CA ASN A 61 -8.63 2.18 11.65
C ASN A 61 -8.41 0.68 11.85
N LYS A 62 -8.16 0.26 13.10
CA LYS A 62 -8.24 -1.16 13.45
C LYS A 62 -9.69 -1.64 13.21
N PRO A 63 -9.92 -2.65 12.37
CA PRO A 63 -11.27 -3.16 12.11
C PRO A 63 -11.93 -3.59 13.42
N GLN A 64 -13.18 -3.19 13.62
CA GLN A 64 -14.02 -3.60 14.75
C GLN A 64 -15.29 -4.23 14.20
N GLY A 65 -15.71 -5.38 14.75
CA GLY A 65 -16.89 -6.11 14.28
C GLY A 65 -16.65 -6.85 12.96
N ILE A 66 -17.58 -6.73 12.02
CA ILE A 66 -17.53 -7.44 10.73
C ILE A 66 -16.32 -6.97 9.91
N PRO A 67 -15.50 -7.88 9.36
CA PRO A 67 -14.35 -7.50 8.53
C PRO A 67 -14.76 -6.65 7.33
N ASN A 68 -14.21 -5.43 7.23
CA ASN A 68 -14.31 -4.63 6.02
C ASN A 68 -13.13 -5.01 5.09
N PRO A 69 -13.39 -5.62 3.91
CA PRO A 69 -12.35 -6.07 2.99
C PRO A 69 -11.52 -4.94 2.39
N LEU A 70 -11.98 -3.69 2.51
CA LEU A 70 -11.26 -2.51 2.04
C LEU A 70 -10.29 -1.93 3.09
N SER A 71 -10.29 -2.44 4.33
CA SER A 71 -9.42 -1.93 5.39
C SER A 71 -7.95 -2.13 5.04
N TYR A 72 -7.12 -1.15 5.37
CA TYR A 72 -5.69 -1.29 5.19
C TYR A 72 -5.11 -2.24 6.23
N THR A 73 -4.17 -3.08 5.81
CA THR A 73 -3.37 -3.92 6.70
C THR A 73 -2.04 -3.21 6.95
N PRO A 74 -1.71 -2.86 8.20
CA PRO A 74 -0.41 -2.27 8.52
C PRO A 74 0.74 -3.16 8.07
N GLN A 75 1.86 -2.54 7.68
CA GLN A 75 3.06 -3.21 7.15
C GLN A 75 2.86 -4.02 5.85
N SER A 76 1.68 -3.92 5.23
CA SER A 76 1.45 -4.57 3.94
C SER A 76 2.28 -3.91 2.85
N VAL A 77 2.93 -4.75 2.06
CA VAL A 77 3.65 -4.37 0.85
C VAL A 77 3.07 -5.17 -0.32
N SER A 78 2.99 -4.52 -1.48
CA SER A 78 2.65 -5.13 -2.76
C SER A 78 3.91 -5.53 -3.51
#